data_AF-A0A537YZV8-F1
#
_entry.id   AF-A0A537YZV8-F1
#
_cell.length_a   1.000
_cell.length_b   1.000
_cell.length_c   1.000
_cell.angle_alpha   90.00
_cell.angle_beta   90.00
_cell.angle_gamma   90.00
#
_symmetry.space_group_name_H-M   'P 1'
#
loop_
_entity.id
_entity.type
_entity.pdbx_description
1 polymer ?
#
loop_
_entity_poly.entity_id
_entity_poly.type
_entity_poly.pdbx_seq_one_letter_code
_entity_poly.pdbx_strand_id
1 'polypeptide(L)'
;MPLLETGKPHHDVVAPIYYMDTLMGVGFQPVDYVDVSEVIETKVAMLEAHASQVTWLRDHDGVDIVDQMRTMTRFRGQQCGVEYAEGFVPCRTWLRTRPRRSLP
;
A
#
# COMPACT_ATOMS: atom_id res chain seq x y z
N MET A 1 15.02 -24.58 -11.45
CA MET A 1 16.19 -23.86 -11.98
C MET A 1 15.80 -22.41 -12.20
N PRO A 2 16.57 -21.40 -11.75
CA PRO A 2 16.26 -20.01 -12.07
C PRO A 2 16.41 -19.83 -13.58
N LEU A 3 15.36 -19.34 -14.25
CA LEU A 3 15.35 -19.14 -15.71
C LEU A 3 15.89 -17.78 -16.14
N LEU A 4 16.27 -16.93 -15.18
CA LEU A 4 16.76 -15.58 -15.39
C LEU A 4 17.97 -15.33 -14.50
N GLU A 5 19.13 -15.09 -15.10
CA GLU A 5 20.34 -14.67 -14.39
C GLU A 5 20.33 -13.16 -14.19
N THR A 6 20.70 -12.71 -12.99
CA THR A 6 20.81 -11.29 -12.66
C THR A 6 22.15 -11.04 -11.99
N GLY A 7 22.70 -9.83 -12.14
CA GLY A 7 23.92 -9.42 -11.43
C GLY A 7 23.74 -9.17 -9.93
N LYS A 8 22.60 -9.57 -9.35
CA LYS A 8 22.28 -9.41 -7.92
C LYS A 8 22.34 -10.77 -7.23
N PRO A 9 22.78 -10.82 -5.95
CA PRO A 9 22.75 -12.06 -5.18
C PRO A 9 21.31 -12.57 -5.07
N HIS A 10 21.16 -13.90 -4.96
CA HIS A 10 19.87 -14.50 -4.69
C HIS A 10 19.45 -14.22 -3.24
N HIS A 11 18.14 -14.26 -2.99
CA HIS A 11 17.63 -14.28 -1.62
C HIS A 11 17.58 -15.72 -1.12
N ASP A 12 18.14 -15.97 0.06
CA ASP A 12 18.16 -17.31 0.68
C ASP A 12 16.77 -17.80 1.11
N VAL A 13 15.80 -16.88 1.16
CA VAL A 13 14.44 -17.16 1.63
C VAL A 13 13.40 -16.62 0.66
N VAL A 14 12.30 -17.36 0.51
CA VAL A 14 11.17 -16.95 -0.33
C VAL A 14 10.46 -15.75 0.29
N ALA A 15 10.66 -14.54 -0.24
CA ALA A 15 10.16 -13.31 0.37
C ALA A 15 8.63 -13.37 0.65
N PRO A 16 8.15 -12.91 1.82
CA PRO A 16 6.73 -12.71 2.05
C PRO A 16 6.20 -11.65 1.07
N ILE A 17 4.95 -11.80 0.62
CA ILE A 17 4.28 -10.85 -0.26
C ILE A 17 3.02 -10.36 0.47
N TYR A 18 2.77 -9.05 0.38
CA TYR A 18 1.57 -8.40 0.86
C TYR A 18 0.90 -7.66 -0.29
N TYR A 19 -0.41 -7.77 -0.38
CA TYR A 19 -1.24 -6.94 -1.26
C TYR A 19 -1.68 -5.72 -0.46
N MET A 20 -1.43 -4.53 -0.99
CA MET A 20 -1.97 -3.27 -0.47
C MET A 20 -3.43 -3.13 -0.92
N ASP A 21 -4.17 -2.30 -0.19
CA ASP A 21 -5.51 -1.82 -0.53
C ASP A 21 -5.72 -1.54 -2.02
N THR A 22 -6.96 -1.77 -2.47
CA THR A 22 -7.38 -1.42 -3.83
C THR A 22 -7.85 0.04 -3.87
N LEU A 23 -8.06 0.57 -5.09
CA LEU A 23 -8.69 1.87 -5.25
C LEU A 23 -10.05 1.87 -4.53
N MET A 24 -10.20 2.75 -3.54
CA MET A 24 -11.38 2.86 -2.66
C MET A 24 -11.73 1.60 -1.86
N GLY A 25 -10.79 0.66 -1.68
CA GLY A 25 -11.01 -0.56 -0.90
C GLY A 25 -12.09 -1.50 -1.44
N VAL A 26 -12.49 -1.33 -2.71
CA VAL A 26 -13.51 -2.17 -3.34
C VAL A 26 -13.03 -3.62 -3.39
N GLY A 27 -13.81 -4.51 -2.77
CA GLY A 27 -13.50 -5.95 -2.70
C GLY A 27 -12.29 -6.29 -1.81
N PHE A 28 -11.78 -5.34 -1.02
CA PHE A 28 -10.57 -5.50 -0.22
C PHE A 28 -10.86 -5.42 1.28
N GLN A 29 -10.66 -6.54 1.97
CA GLN A 29 -10.73 -6.62 3.42
C GLN A 29 -9.33 -6.83 4.00
N PRO A 30 -8.72 -5.79 4.61
CA PRO A 30 -7.38 -5.90 5.18
C PRO A 30 -7.34 -6.86 6.36
N VAL A 31 -6.19 -7.52 6.51
CA VAL A 31 -5.87 -8.40 7.65
C VAL A 31 -4.84 -7.73 8.56
N ASP A 32 -3.94 -6.93 7.98
CA ASP A 32 -2.94 -6.14 8.68
C ASP A 32 -3.16 -4.65 8.40
N TYR A 33 -2.94 -3.81 9.41
CA TYR A 33 -3.01 -2.35 9.32
C TYR A 33 -1.66 -1.77 9.76
N VAL A 34 -1.14 -0.83 8.99
CA VAL A 34 0.07 -0.06 9.33
C VAL A 34 -0.35 1.36 9.64
N ASP A 35 -0.02 1.85 10.84
CA ASP A 35 -0.20 3.25 11.20
C ASP A 35 0.77 4.11 10.38
N VAL A 36 0.20 5.04 9.61
CA VAL A 36 0.95 5.97 8.77
C VAL A 36 0.71 7.43 9.16
N SER A 37 0.17 7.67 10.36
CA SER A 37 -0.20 9.00 10.85
C SER A 37 1.00 9.95 10.88
N GLU A 38 2.18 9.45 11.27
CA GLU A 38 3.41 10.25 11.32
C GLU A 38 3.98 10.61 9.93
N VAL A 39 3.61 9.86 8.88
CA VAL A 39 4.19 9.99 7.54
C VAL A 39 3.18 10.39 6.46
N ILE A 40 1.93 10.72 6.85
CA ILE A 40 0.84 11.04 5.92
C ILE A 40 1.19 12.21 4.99
N GLU A 41 1.86 13.24 5.50
CA GLU A 41 2.26 14.39 4.69
C GLU A 41 3.37 14.06 3.69
N THR A 42 4.25 13.11 4.02
CA THR A 42 5.24 12.59 3.05
C THR A 42 4.54 11.83 1.93
N LYS A 43 3.56 10.98 2.27
CA LYS A 43 2.75 10.26 1.27
C LYS A 43 2.02 11.21 0.33
N VAL A 44 1.50 12.32 0.85
CA VAL A 44 0.83 13.36 0.07
C VAL A 44 1.79 14.02 -0.90
N ALA A 45 2.94 14.49 -0.42
CA ALA A 45 3.96 15.11 -1.27
C ALA A 45 4.45 14.15 -2.37
N MET A 46 4.60 12.86 -2.05
CA MET A 46 4.96 11.83 -3.03
C MET A 46 3.90 11.64 -4.11
N LEU A 47 2.61 11.69 -3.77
CA LEU A 47 1.52 11.59 -4.74
C LEU A 47 1.40 12.86 -5.60
N GLU A 48 1.56 14.03 -5.00
CA GLU A 48 1.57 15.32 -5.70
C GLU A 48 2.72 15.45 -6.71
N ALA A 49 3.85 14.77 -6.46
CA ALA A 49 4.96 14.71 -7.41
C ALA A 49 4.57 14.06 -8.76
N HIS A 50 3.46 13.32 -8.83
CA HIS A 50 2.86 12.82 -10.08
C HIS A 50 2.01 13.89 -10.77
N ALA A 51 2.61 15.06 -10.99
CA ALA A 51 1.91 16.28 -11.38
C ALA A 51 1.07 16.13 -12.66
N SER A 52 1.54 15.36 -13.64
CA SER A 52 0.79 15.13 -14.88
C SER A 52 -0.48 14.29 -14.64
N GLN A 53 -0.41 13.29 -13.78
CA GLN A 53 -1.54 12.43 -13.41
C GLN A 53 -2.54 13.17 -12.51
N VAL A 54 -2.05 13.90 -11.51
CA VAL A 54 -2.88 14.72 -10.62
C VAL A 54 -3.67 15.74 -11.42
N THR A 55 -2.99 16.48 -12.31
CA THR A 55 -3.64 17.51 -13.13
C THR A 55 -4.62 16.88 -14.11
N TRP A 56 -4.23 15.80 -14.78
CA TRP A 56 -5.10 15.13 -15.75
C TRP A 56 -6.39 14.59 -15.11
N LEU A 57 -6.28 13.88 -13.98
CA LEU A 57 -7.44 13.32 -13.28
C LEU A 57 -8.37 14.41 -12.74
N ARG A 58 -7.82 15.51 -12.25
CA ARG A 58 -8.63 16.64 -11.79
C ARG A 58 -9.36 17.31 -12.94
N ASP A 59 -8.66 17.63 -14.02
CA ASP A 59 -9.18 18.46 -15.10
C ASP A 59 -10.11 17.67 -16.05
N HIS A 60 -9.84 16.38 -16.27
CA HIS A 60 -10.64 15.53 -17.16
C HIS A 60 -11.77 14.80 -16.42
N ASP A 61 -11.47 14.22 -15.25
CA ASP A 61 -12.42 13.35 -14.53
C ASP A 61 -13.04 14.03 -13.29
N GLY A 62 -12.62 15.26 -12.95
CA GLY A 62 -13.06 15.95 -11.73
C GLY A 62 -12.56 15.28 -10.45
N VAL A 63 -11.51 14.45 -10.55
CA VAL A 63 -11.01 13.59 -9.48
C VAL A 63 -9.81 14.21 -8.79
N ASP A 64 -9.95 14.50 -7.50
CA ASP A 64 -8.82 14.79 -6.62
C ASP A 64 -8.27 13.49 -6.02
N ILE A 65 -7.22 12.93 -6.63
CA ILE A 65 -6.61 11.69 -6.14
C ILE A 65 -5.92 11.84 -4.77
N VAL A 66 -5.52 13.06 -4.40
CA VAL A 66 -4.86 13.31 -3.12
C VAL A 66 -5.90 13.23 -2.01
N ASP A 67 -7.05 13.88 -2.20
CA ASP A 67 -8.19 13.78 -1.28
C ASP A 67 -8.72 12.34 -1.18
N GLN A 68 -8.85 11.64 -2.31
CA GLN A 68 -9.24 10.25 -2.36
C GLN A 68 -8.29 9.34 -1.55
N MET A 69 -6.99 9.52 -1.72
CA MET A 69 -5.98 8.78 -0.97
C MET A 69 -6.05 9.09 0.53
N ARG A 70 -6.16 10.37 0.91
CA ARG A 70 -6.30 10.79 2.32
C ARG A 70 -7.56 10.21 2.94
N THR A 71 -8.68 10.24 2.23
CA THR A 71 -9.97 9.68 2.66
C THR A 71 -9.86 8.20 2.94
N MET A 72 -9.29 7.42 2.01
CA MET A 72 -9.09 5.98 2.19
C MET A 72 -8.21 5.71 3.42
N THR A 73 -7.07 6.39 3.51
CA THR A 73 -6.11 6.18 4.59
C THR A 73 -6.72 6.54 5.96
N ARG A 74 -7.55 7.59 6.04
CA ARG A 74 -8.30 7.96 7.25
C ARG A 74 -9.36 6.92 7.61
N PHE A 75 -10.10 6.44 6.62
CA PHE A 75 -11.11 5.40 6.83
C PHE A 75 -10.51 4.12 7.42
N ARG A 76 -9.34 3.67 6.92
CA ARG A 76 -8.62 2.53 7.52
C ARG A 76 -8.09 2.85 8.91
N GLY A 77 -7.65 4.08 9.16
CA GLY A 77 -7.28 4.53 10.51
C GLY A 77 -8.42 4.32 11.51
N GLN A 78 -9.63 4.74 11.14
CA GLN A 78 -10.83 4.53 11.97
C GLN A 78 -11.13 3.05 12.26
N GLN A 79 -10.80 2.14 11.34
CA GLN A 79 -11.00 0.70 11.54
C GLN A 79 -10.06 0.09 12.59
N CYS A 80 -8.92 0.72 12.87
CA CYS A 80 -7.90 0.20 13.80
C CYS A 80 -7.52 1.17 14.94
N GLY A 81 -8.21 2.31 15.06
CA GLY A 81 -8.07 3.23 16.19
C GLY A 81 -6.92 4.24 16.09
N VAL A 82 -6.43 4.52 14.88
CA VAL A 82 -5.39 5.55 14.61
C VAL A 82 -5.92 6.60 13.63
N GLU A 83 -5.20 7.70 13.43
CA GLU A 83 -5.68 8.77 12.54
C GLU A 83 -5.64 8.37 11.07
N TYR A 84 -4.54 7.75 10.64
CA TYR A 84 -4.32 7.29 9.27
C TYR A 84 -3.68 5.91 9.27
N ALA A 85 -4.23 4.97 8.51
CA ALA A 85 -3.65 3.65 8.33
C ALA A 85 -3.70 3.18 6.87
N GLU A 86 -2.80 2.26 6.51
CA GLU A 86 -2.86 1.51 5.26
C GLU A 86 -3.19 0.03 5.53
N GLY A 87 -4.08 -0.53 4.71
CA GLY A 87 -4.51 -1.92 4.82
C GLY A 87 -3.72 -2.86 3.93
N PHE A 88 -3.38 -4.04 4.46
CA PHE A 88 -2.65 -5.08 3.74
C PHE A 88 -3.24 -6.47 3.95
N VAL A 89 -3.05 -7.35 2.95
CA VAL A 89 -3.40 -8.78 3.02
C VAL A 89 -2.17 -9.62 2.65
N PRO A 90 -1.72 -10.56 3.51
CA PRO A 90 -0.62 -11.44 3.17
C PRO A 90 -0.98 -12.43 2.07
N CYS A 91 -0.09 -12.62 1.10
CA CYS A 91 -0.17 -13.69 0.12
C CYS A 91 0.12 -15.05 0.81
N ARG A 92 -0.94 -15.78 1.14
CA ARG A 92 -0.86 -17.09 1.81
C ARG A 92 -0.64 -18.23 0.82
N THR A 93 0.50 -18.20 0.13
CA THR A 93 0.97 -19.30 -0.74
C THR A 93 2.16 -20.02 -0.10
N TRP A 94 2.42 -21.27 -0.53
CA TRP A 94 3.45 -22.13 0.05
C TRP A 94 4.83 -21.42 0.08
N LEU A 95 5.54 -21.58 1.20
CA LEU A 95 6.80 -20.89 1.58
C LEU A 95 6.75 -19.38 1.86
N ARG A 96 5.62 -18.68 1.63
CA ARG A 96 5.53 -17.23 1.87
C ARG A 96 5.04 -16.85 3.26
N THR A 97 4.31 -17.74 3.93
CA THR A 97 3.85 -17.53 5.31
C THR A 97 5.02 -17.48 6.28
N ARG A 98 5.04 -16.49 7.18
CA ARG A 98 6.12 -16.28 8.18
C ARG A 98 5.58 -16.41 9.60
N PRO A 99 6.36 -16.99 10.54
CA PRO A 99 5.98 -17.09 11.95
C PRO A 99 6.30 -15.79 12.73
N ARG A 100 6.18 -14.63 12.08
CA ARG A 100 6.46 -13.31 12.67
C ARG A 100 5.67 -12.23 11.95
N ARG A 101 5.44 -11.12 12.65
CA ARG A 101 4.94 -9.88 12.03
C ARG A 101 6.02 -9.33 11.09
N SER A 102 5.63 -8.95 9.87
CA SER A 102 6.57 -8.42 8.86
C SER A 102 6.41 -6.93 8.62
N LEU A 103 5.21 -6.40 8.80
CA LEU A 103 4.91 -4.98 8.70
C LEU A 103 5.09 -4.31 10.07
N PRO A 104 5.58 -3.06 10.12
CA PRO A 104 5.73 -2.31 11.38
C PRO A 104 4.40 -2.19 12.13
#